data_AF-A0AAD8ZR83-F1
#
_entry.id   AF-A0AAD8ZR83-F1
#
_cell.length_a   1.000
_cell.length_b   1.000
_cell.length_c   1.000
_cell.angle_alpha   90.00
_cell.angle_beta   90.00
_cell.angle_gamma   90.00
#
_symmetry.space_group_name_H-M   'P 1'
#
loop_
_entity.id
_entity.type
_entity.pdbx_description
1 polymer ?
#
loop_
_entity_poly.entity_id
_entity_poly.type
_entity_poly.pdbx_seq_one_letter_code
_entity_poly.pdbx_strand_id
1 'polypeptide(L)'
;MRPRVSGGVAKTHLDALTVLDTGVLKAQDVAFTDGDAEAYSSAKAKLKRGDRKAKHTYKLSIEEHFHSSDPRRMRMGIQSITGYKPPPPTLPSIIASLPDELNQCYARFSQQ
;
A
#
# COMPACT_ATOMS: atom_id res chain seq x y z
N MET A 1 23.15 -15.32 1.37
CA MET A 1 21.93 -15.07 0.57
C MET A 1 20.72 -15.32 1.45
N ARG A 2 19.86 -14.32 1.68
CA ARG A 2 18.55 -14.52 2.34
C ARG A 2 17.45 -14.28 1.29
N PRO A 3 16.43 -15.14 1.19
CA PRO A 3 15.35 -14.93 0.23
C PRO A 3 14.46 -13.78 0.72
N ARG A 4 14.17 -12.85 -0.19
CA ARG A 4 13.25 -11.73 0.00
C ARG A 4 11.81 -12.25 -0.12
N VAL A 5 11.22 -12.67 0.99
CA VAL A 5 9.78 -12.92 1.10
C VAL A 5 9.12 -11.64 1.61
N SER A 6 8.70 -10.76 0.71
CA SER A 6 7.80 -9.67 1.08
C SER A 6 7.11 -9.15 -0.18
N GLY A 7 5.85 -9.53 -0.35
CA GLY A 7 5.01 -9.09 -1.46
C GLY A 7 3.66 -9.82 -1.56
N GLY A 8 3.54 -11.02 -0.99
CA GLY A 8 2.31 -11.82 -1.08
C GLY A 8 1.18 -11.38 -0.15
N VAL A 9 1.50 -10.92 1.07
CA VAL A 9 0.50 -10.80 2.15
C VAL A 9 -0.43 -9.58 1.98
N ALA A 10 0.09 -8.47 1.45
CA ALA A 10 -0.72 -7.26 1.25
C ALA A 10 -1.73 -7.41 0.10
N LYS A 11 -1.36 -8.14 -0.95
CA LYS A 11 -2.21 -8.33 -2.14
C LYS A 11 -3.39 -9.27 -1.82
N THR A 12 -3.14 -10.34 -1.09
CA THR A 12 -4.19 -11.24 -0.60
C THR A 12 -5.20 -10.55 0.34
N HIS A 13 -4.76 -9.57 1.12
CA HIS A 13 -5.64 -8.87 2.06
C HIS A 13 -6.58 -7.90 1.34
N LEU A 14 -6.10 -7.23 0.28
CA LEU A 14 -6.91 -6.33 -0.54
C LEU A 14 -7.91 -7.11 -1.40
N ASP A 15 -7.51 -8.26 -1.96
CA ASP A 15 -8.37 -9.14 -2.76
C ASP A 15 -9.44 -9.85 -1.90
N ALA A 16 -9.12 -10.20 -0.65
CA ALA A 16 -10.11 -10.74 0.28
C ALA A 16 -11.15 -9.70 0.71
N LEU A 17 -10.74 -8.43 0.85
CA LEU A 17 -11.65 -7.34 1.20
C LEU A 17 -12.62 -7.01 0.05
N THR A 18 -12.18 -7.04 -1.20
CA THR A 18 -13.06 -6.81 -2.36
C THR A 18 -14.06 -7.95 -2.59
N VAL A 19 -13.66 -9.20 -2.37
CA VAL A 19 -14.55 -10.36 -2.46
C VAL A 19 -15.61 -10.35 -1.34
N LEU A 20 -15.26 -9.93 -0.13
CA LEU A 20 -16.22 -9.78 0.97
C LEU A 20 -17.20 -8.62 0.73
N ASP A 21 -16.72 -7.50 0.21
CA ASP A 21 -17.54 -6.31 -0.07
C ASP A 21 -18.59 -6.61 -1.17
N THR A 22 -18.18 -7.29 -2.24
CA THR A 22 -19.09 -7.70 -3.32
C THR A 22 -20.13 -8.73 -2.88
N GLY A 23 -19.80 -9.65 -1.96
CA GLY A 23 -20.76 -10.60 -1.39
C GLY A 23 -21.83 -9.94 -0.51
N VAL A 24 -21.44 -8.96 0.30
CA VAL A 24 -22.37 -8.23 1.19
C VAL A 24 -23.27 -7.28 0.42
N LEU A 25 -22.76 -6.66 -0.66
CA LEU A 25 -23.57 -5.84 -1.57
C LEU A 25 -24.66 -6.67 -2.27
N LYS A 26 -24.32 -7.87 -2.75
CA LYS A 26 -25.31 -8.79 -3.35
C LYS A 26 -26.37 -9.23 -2.35
N ALA A 27 -25.99 -9.54 -1.11
CA ALA A 27 -26.95 -9.91 -0.06
C ALA A 27 -27.90 -8.75 0.30
N GLN A 28 -27.42 -7.50 0.24
CA GLN A 28 -28.25 -6.31 0.44
C GLN A 28 -29.26 -6.14 -0.69
N ASP A 29 -28.85 -6.39 -1.93
CA ASP A 29 -29.72 -6.28 -3.11
C ASP A 29 -30.85 -7.33 -3.06
N VAL A 30 -30.51 -8.57 -2.72
CA VAL A 30 -31.50 -9.65 -2.54
C VAL A 30 -32.48 -9.36 -1.41
N ALA A 31 -32.01 -8.91 -0.25
CA ALA A 31 -32.90 -8.56 0.86
C ALA A 31 -33.79 -7.35 0.54
N PHE A 32 -33.30 -6.41 -0.27
CA PHE A 32 -34.09 -5.29 -0.76
C PHE A 32 -35.18 -5.73 -1.73
N THR A 33 -34.87 -6.64 -2.67
CA THR A 33 -35.85 -7.18 -3.61
C THR A 33 -36.91 -8.05 -2.93
N ASP A 34 -36.54 -8.79 -1.89
CA ASP A 34 -37.47 -9.64 -1.12
C ASP A 34 -38.32 -8.86 -0.10
N GLY A 35 -38.03 -7.58 0.14
CA GLY A 35 -38.74 -6.76 1.11
C GLY A 35 -38.46 -7.12 2.58
N ASP A 36 -37.42 -7.93 2.85
CA ASP A 36 -37.00 -8.31 4.20
C ASP A 36 -36.16 -7.19 4.84
N ALA A 37 -36.85 -6.33 5.60
CA ALA A 37 -36.25 -5.19 6.28
C ALA A 37 -35.19 -5.58 7.33
N GLU A 38 -35.35 -6.72 8.01
CA GLU A 38 -34.40 -7.19 9.03
C GLU A 38 -33.11 -7.72 8.38
N ALA A 39 -33.24 -8.53 7.33
CA ALA A 39 -32.09 -9.01 6.56
C ALA A 39 -31.32 -7.85 5.91
N TYR A 40 -32.05 -6.87 5.36
CA TYR A 40 -31.44 -5.67 4.78
C TYR A 40 -30.68 -4.83 5.82
N SER A 41 -31.30 -4.56 6.98
CA SER A 41 -30.69 -3.82 8.09
C SER A 41 -29.43 -4.52 8.62
N SER A 42 -29.50 -5.84 8.80
CA SER A 42 -28.37 -6.67 9.21
C SER A 42 -27.23 -6.63 8.20
N ALA A 43 -27.53 -6.74 6.89
CA ALA A 43 -26.54 -6.64 5.82
C ALA A 43 -25.86 -5.25 5.79
N LYS A 44 -26.63 -4.16 5.91
CA LYS A 44 -26.10 -2.79 6.04
C LYS A 44 -25.18 -2.65 7.25
N ALA A 45 -25.58 -3.17 8.41
CA ALA A 45 -24.78 -3.11 9.62
C ALA A 45 -23.45 -3.88 9.47
N LYS A 46 -23.48 -5.06 8.84
CA LYS A 46 -22.28 -5.85 8.52
C LYS A 46 -21.35 -5.10 7.58
N LEU A 47 -21.87 -4.50 6.51
CA LEU A 47 -21.10 -3.69 5.56
C LEU A 47 -20.38 -2.54 6.27
N LYS A 48 -21.12 -1.76 7.07
CA LYS A 48 -20.56 -0.62 7.82
C LYS A 48 -19.46 -1.05 8.80
N ARG A 49 -19.62 -2.20 9.45
CA ARG A 49 -18.57 -2.78 10.32
C ARG A 49 -17.36 -3.22 9.51
N GLY A 50 -17.58 -3.83 8.34
CA GLY A 50 -16.53 -4.23 7.39
C GLY A 50 -15.69 -3.04 6.94
N ASP A 51 -16.32 -1.98 6.41
CA ASP A 51 -15.64 -0.76 5.95
C ASP A 51 -14.81 -0.11 7.06
N ARG A 52 -15.38 0.03 8.27
CA ARG A 52 -14.66 0.56 9.44
C ARG A 52 -13.44 -0.29 9.78
N LYS A 53 -13.58 -1.62 9.80
CA LYS A 53 -12.47 -2.55 10.10
C LYS A 53 -11.40 -2.49 9.01
N ALA A 54 -11.78 -2.40 7.75
CA ALA A 54 -10.86 -2.29 6.62
C ALA A 54 -10.05 -0.99 6.72
N LYS A 55 -10.71 0.16 6.91
CA LYS A 55 -10.07 1.46 7.11
C LYS A 55 -9.12 1.46 8.31
N HIS A 56 -9.54 0.87 9.43
CA HIS A 56 -8.71 0.75 10.63
C HIS A 56 -7.47 -0.11 10.39
N THR A 57 -7.62 -1.25 9.72
CA THR A 57 -6.50 -2.15 9.41
C THR A 57 -5.50 -1.47 8.48
N TYR A 58 -5.99 -0.78 7.44
CA TYR A 58 -5.14 0.01 6.56
C TYR A 58 -4.39 1.10 7.33
N LYS A 59 -5.09 1.86 8.18
CA LYS A 59 -4.49 2.89 9.04
C LYS A 59 -3.33 2.32 9.88
N LEU A 60 -3.55 1.21 10.59
CA LEU A 60 -2.50 0.57 11.39
C LEU A 60 -1.28 0.17 10.54
N SER A 61 -1.52 -0.39 9.35
CA SER A 61 -0.44 -0.78 8.44
C SER A 61 0.38 0.43 7.96
N ILE A 62 -0.25 1.59 7.76
CA ILE A 62 0.43 2.83 7.39
C ILE A 62 1.21 3.37 8.57
N GLU A 63 0.59 3.46 9.75
CA GLU A 63 1.24 3.93 10.99
C GLU A 63 2.48 3.09 11.35
N GLU A 64 2.46 1.77 11.07
CA GLU A 64 3.61 0.88 11.24
C GLU A 64 4.90 1.42 10.60
N HIS A 65 4.80 2.08 9.45
CA HIS A 65 5.95 2.64 8.72
C HIS A 65 6.61 3.84 9.42
N PHE A 66 5.90 4.50 10.35
CA PHE A 66 6.33 5.74 11.01
C PHE A 66 6.80 5.52 12.45
N HIS A 67 6.66 4.32 13.01
CA HIS A 67 7.13 4.02 14.37
C HIS A 67 8.66 3.95 14.51
N SER A 68 9.40 3.85 13.40
CA SER A 68 10.86 3.80 13.40
C SER A 68 11.46 5.05 12.76
N SER A 69 12.61 5.48 13.24
CA SER A 69 13.41 6.56 12.63
C SER A 69 14.09 6.15 11.30
N ASP A 70 13.80 4.95 10.76
CA ASP A 70 14.33 4.52 9.46
C ASP A 70 13.69 5.32 8.31
N PRO A 71 14.45 6.18 7.62
CA PRO A 71 13.92 7.01 6.54
C PRO A 71 13.43 6.18 5.35
N ARG A 72 13.93 4.96 5.14
CA ARG A 72 13.44 4.08 4.08
C ARG A 72 12.04 3.57 4.38
N ARG A 73 11.76 3.18 5.63
CA ARG A 73 10.43 2.74 6.06
C ARG A 73 9.44 3.89 6.01
N MET A 74 9.81 5.06 6.50
CA MET A 74 8.97 6.26 6.39
C MET A 74 8.64 6.60 4.93
N ARG A 75 9.63 6.50 4.02
CA ARG A 75 9.41 6.70 2.58
C ARG A 75 8.42 5.69 1.99
N MET A 76 8.46 4.42 2.39
CA MET A 76 7.48 3.42 1.97
C MET A 76 6.06 3.74 2.47
N GLY A 77 5.94 4.27 3.69
CA GLY A 77 4.66 4.76 4.22
C GLY A 77 4.09 5.91 3.37
N ILE A 78 4.92 6.90 3.04
CA ILE A 78 4.54 8.03 2.17
C ILE A 78 4.13 7.55 0.77
N GLN A 79 4.86 6.59 0.19
CA GLN A 79 4.51 5.98 -1.10
C GLN A 79 3.16 5.28 -1.06
N SER A 80 2.88 4.57 0.04
CA SER A 80 1.61 3.86 0.23
C SER A 80 0.42 4.82 0.34
N ILE A 81 0.59 5.96 1.02
CA ILE A 81 -0.45 7.01 1.11
C ILE A 81 -0.69 7.70 -0.24
N THR A 82 0.39 8.05 -0.94
CA THR A 82 0.32 8.83 -2.18
C THR A 82 -0.01 7.98 -3.42
N GLY A 83 0.07 6.65 -3.30
CA GLY A 83 0.01 5.75 -4.45
C GLY A 83 1.18 5.94 -5.42
N TYR A 84 2.26 6.61 -4.98
CA TYR A 84 3.41 6.89 -5.82
C TYR A 84 4.12 5.59 -6.19
N LYS A 85 4.14 5.29 -7.49
CA LYS A 85 4.93 4.21 -8.06
C LYS A 85 6.18 4.82 -8.67
N PRO A 86 7.38 4.54 -8.13
CA PRO A 86 8.59 4.99 -8.77
C PRO A 86 8.62 4.44 -10.21
N PRO A 87 9.09 5.21 -11.19
CA PRO A 87 9.36 4.66 -12.51
C PRO A 87 10.27 3.44 -12.36
N PRO A 88 10.17 2.45 -13.26
CA PRO A 88 11.12 1.35 -13.31
C PRO A 88 12.52 1.93 -13.26
N PRO A 89 13.49 1.29 -12.58
CA PRO A 89 14.86 1.76 -12.63
C PRO A 89 15.25 1.81 -14.10
N THR A 90 15.31 3.01 -14.65
CA THR A 90 15.93 3.25 -15.94
C THR A 90 17.33 2.73 -15.74
N LEU A 91 17.68 1.64 -16.42
CA LEU A 91 19.07 1.23 -16.55
C LEU A 91 19.79 2.52 -16.93
N PRO A 92 20.70 3.05 -16.10
CA PRO A 92 21.49 4.15 -16.58
C PRO A 92 22.12 3.60 -17.86
N SER A 93 21.75 4.18 -19.00
CA SER A 93 22.71 4.34 -20.08
C SER A 93 23.95 4.76 -19.34
N ILE A 94 24.93 3.87 -19.24
CA ILE A 94 26.16 4.12 -18.52
C ILE A 94 26.73 5.30 -19.30
N ILE A 95 26.46 6.51 -18.80
CA ILE A 95 27.09 7.70 -19.31
C ILE A 95 28.53 7.43 -18.92
N ALA A 96 29.35 7.02 -19.88
CA ALA A 96 30.68 6.51 -19.62
C ALA A 96 31.55 7.50 -18.81
N SER A 97 31.15 8.78 -18.80
CA SER A 97 31.73 9.87 -18.00
C SER A 97 31.24 9.96 -16.54
N LEU A 98 30.20 9.23 -16.12
CA LEU A 98 29.62 9.36 -14.77
C LEU A 98 30.64 9.11 -13.64
N PRO A 99 31.53 8.10 -13.72
CA PRO A 99 32.57 7.93 -12.72
C PRO A 99 33.53 9.13 -12.66
N ASP A 100 33.89 9.71 -13.81
CA ASP A 100 34.80 10.87 -13.89
C ASP A 100 34.15 12.14 -13.34
N GLU A 101 32.86 12.36 -13.61
CA GLU A 101 32.08 13.46 -13.06
C GLU A 101 31.97 13.37 -11.53
N LEU A 102 31.75 12.17 -10.99
CA LEU A 102 31.72 11.94 -9.54
C LEU A 102 33.10 12.21 -8.92
N ASN A 103 34.17 11.68 -9.54
CA ASN A 103 35.54 11.90 -9.07
C ASN A 103 35.90 13.40 -9.04
N GLN A 104 35.53 14.16 -10.08
CA GLN A 104 35.72 15.61 -10.07
C GLN A 104 34.90 16.32 -8.98
N CYS A 105 33.68 15.86 -8.72
CA CYS A 105 32.83 16.43 -7.67
C CYS A 105 33.44 16.23 -6.28
N TYR A 106 33.96 15.03 -5.99
CA TYR A 106 34.61 14.73 -4.71
C TYR A 106 35.99 15.37 -4.56
N ALA A 107 36.77 15.50 -5.63
CA ALA A 107 38.10 16.13 -5.60
C ALA A 107 38.07 17.60 -5.13
N ARG A 108 36.93 18.30 -5.25
CA ARG A 108 36.76 19.68 -4.78
C ARG A 108 36.73 19.80 -3.26
N PHE A 109 36.34 18.74 -2.56
CA PHE A 109 36.28 18.71 -1.10
C PHE A 109 37.58 18.28 -0.44
N SER A 110 38.53 17.71 -1.20
CA SER A 110 39.85 17.32 -0.69
C SER A 110 40.92 18.42 -0.80
N GLN A 111 40.56 19.58 -1.35
CA GLN A 111 41.44 20.73 -1.59
C GLN A 111 41.21 21.87 -0.58
N GLN A 112 40.41 21.62 0.47
CA GLN A 112 40.22 22.51 1.63
C GLN A 112 40.76 21.81 2.87
#